data_AF-A0AAX2M7C7-F1
#
_entry.id   AF-A0AAX2M7C7-F1
#
_cell.length_a   1.000
_cell.length_b   1.000
_cell.length_c   1.000
_cell.angle_alpha   90.00
_cell.angle_beta   90.00
_cell.angle_gamma   90.00
#
_symmetry.space_group_name_H-M   'P 1'
#
loop_
_entity.id
_entity.type
_entity.pdbx_description
1 polymer ?
#
loop_
_entity_poly.entity_id
_entity_poly.type
_entity_poly.pdbx_seq_one_letter_code
_entity_poly.pdbx_strand_id
1 'polypeptide(L)'
;MARAHPFFSAPHRAAFLPGMLLAILLLAAWSAELAARLFGLGLPLALPAMLAHGFLMLFGFFPLFMTGFLLTAGPRWLNVPPPGRGAYLLVPALLVAGLLSWLIGAAAGGTWLLAGHLVYSLGFLGLAGGFARLLLASPAPDRRHAWAVLSAFGIGVLALAAAGYWLLSGDVRGWLWMRDLALWGFLLPVFLTVCHRMLPFFSANALAPYQPWRPWWLLAAMLGGSLGHGLLSIAGWPSWGLDLCLAALFGYTSWRWRLLASLRVRLLAMLHLSFAWLAAGFALYAWQGAFGGLAWAPLHAISVGFFLTMLIAFVSRVSLGHSGQALEAGRMLWGLYLAAQWLALARVAADLLPIAWRGGMYGLAALGWLLTLSLWGGRFLPVYLRPRADGKDG
;
A
#
# COMPACT_ATOMS: atom_id res chain seq x y z
N MET A 1 -27.36 5.08 27.47
CA MET A 1 -26.83 4.30 26.32
C MET A 1 -25.35 4.06 26.55
N ALA A 2 -24.91 2.80 26.64
CA ALA A 2 -23.49 2.47 26.80
C ALA A 2 -22.69 3.05 25.62
N ARG A 3 -21.66 3.85 25.88
CA ARG A 3 -20.78 4.37 24.82
C ARG A 3 -20.14 3.18 24.11
N ALA A 4 -20.33 3.09 22.79
CA ALA A 4 -19.70 2.04 22.01
C ALA A 4 -18.17 2.11 22.17
N HIS A 5 -17.52 0.95 22.29
CA HIS A 5 -16.06 0.88 22.43
C HIS A 5 -15.36 1.67 21.30
N PRO A 6 -14.29 2.45 21.57
CA PRO A 6 -13.65 3.33 20.59
C PRO A 6 -13.25 2.65 19.29
N PHE A 7 -12.93 1.37 19.33
CA PHE A 7 -12.65 0.60 18.10
C PHE A 7 -13.79 0.70 17.05
N PHE A 8 -15.04 0.74 17.49
CA PHE A 8 -16.20 0.77 16.61
C PHE A 8 -16.71 2.18 16.30
N SER A 9 -16.07 3.25 16.74
CA SER A 9 -16.57 4.62 16.57
C SER A 9 -16.22 5.25 15.22
N ALA A 10 -15.23 4.71 14.48
CA ALA A 10 -14.81 5.28 13.22
C ALA A 10 -14.29 4.22 12.21
N PRO A 11 -14.52 4.42 10.89
CA PRO A 11 -14.07 3.48 9.87
C PRO A 11 -12.57 3.23 9.84
N HIS A 12 -11.75 4.28 10.00
CA HIS A 12 -10.29 4.13 10.02
C HIS A 12 -9.82 3.26 11.19
N ARG A 13 -10.46 3.31 12.37
CA ARG A 13 -10.09 2.46 13.51
C ARG A 13 -10.38 0.98 13.22
N ALA A 14 -11.59 0.71 12.71
CA ALA A 14 -12.05 -0.63 12.38
C ALA A 14 -11.19 -1.32 11.30
N ALA A 15 -10.57 -0.54 10.41
CA ALA A 15 -9.75 -1.09 9.32
C ALA A 15 -8.24 -0.99 9.56
N PHE A 16 -7.72 0.07 10.20
CA PHE A 16 -6.28 0.26 10.39
C PHE A 16 -5.72 -0.67 11.46
N LEU A 17 -6.46 -0.94 12.54
CA LEU A 17 -6.04 -1.88 13.58
C LEU A 17 -5.76 -3.28 12.98
N PRO A 18 -6.72 -3.96 12.32
CA PRO A 18 -6.43 -5.24 11.69
C PRO A 18 -5.42 -5.12 10.54
N GLY A 19 -5.41 -4.01 9.78
CA GLY A 19 -4.41 -3.79 8.73
C GLY A 19 -2.97 -3.78 9.27
N MET A 20 -2.76 -3.18 10.44
CA MET A 20 -1.45 -3.11 11.10
C MET A 20 -1.06 -4.46 11.72
N LEU A 21 -2.00 -5.18 12.35
CA LEU A 21 -1.77 -6.53 12.85
C LEU A 21 -1.42 -7.51 11.72
N LEU A 22 -2.16 -7.45 10.60
CA LEU A 22 -1.90 -8.29 9.43
C LEU A 22 -0.58 -7.93 8.74
N ALA A 23 -0.22 -6.65 8.65
CA ALA A 23 1.09 -6.28 8.12
C ALA A 23 2.24 -6.91 8.94
N ILE A 24 2.15 -6.89 10.27
CA ILE A 24 3.12 -7.53 11.16
C ILE A 24 3.10 -9.06 10.99
N LEU A 25 1.92 -9.68 11.00
CA LEU A 25 1.75 -11.13 10.85
C LEU A 25 2.34 -11.63 9.52
N LEU A 26 2.03 -10.96 8.41
CA LEU A 26 2.48 -11.35 7.08
C LEU A 26 3.99 -11.20 6.92
N LEU A 27 4.59 -10.15 7.51
CA LEU A 27 6.04 -10.00 7.56
C LEU A 27 6.70 -11.01 8.49
N ALA A 28 6.06 -11.41 9.58
CA ALA A 28 6.55 -12.48 10.45
C ALA A 28 6.57 -13.82 9.71
N ALA A 29 5.47 -14.17 9.03
CA ALA A 29 5.40 -15.36 8.20
C ALA A 29 6.45 -15.36 7.08
N TRP A 30 6.64 -14.22 6.41
CA TRP A 30 7.66 -14.09 5.38
C TRP A 30 9.09 -14.18 5.93
N SER A 31 9.34 -13.59 7.10
CA SER A 31 10.64 -13.68 7.78
C SER A 31 10.95 -15.13 8.19
N ALA A 32 9.95 -15.87 8.67
CA ALA A 32 10.09 -17.28 9.00
C ALA A 32 10.43 -18.14 7.77
N GLU A 33 9.76 -17.89 6.64
CA GLU A 33 10.06 -18.55 5.37
C GLU A 33 11.49 -18.26 4.88
N LEU A 34 11.93 -16.99 4.92
CA LEU A 34 13.30 -16.63 4.54
C LEU A 34 14.35 -17.21 5.49
N ALA A 35 14.05 -17.26 6.80
CA ALA A 35 14.92 -17.90 7.78
C ALA A 35 15.06 -19.41 7.51
N ALA A 36 13.94 -20.11 7.25
CA ALA A 36 13.96 -21.53 6.89
C ALA A 36 14.85 -21.78 5.66
N ARG A 37 14.72 -20.95 4.62
CA ARG A 37 15.54 -21.03 3.39
C ARG A 37 17.03 -20.84 3.63
N LEU A 38 17.42 -20.05 4.62
CA LEU A 38 18.82 -19.86 4.97
C LEU A 38 19.47 -21.15 5.50
N PHE A 39 18.67 -22.04 6.09
CA PHE A 39 19.08 -23.36 6.55
C PHE A 39 18.79 -24.48 5.54
N GLY A 40 18.49 -24.13 4.28
CA GLY A 40 18.17 -25.11 3.23
C GLY A 40 16.78 -25.75 3.37
N LEU A 41 15.91 -25.20 4.21
CA LEU A 41 14.54 -25.67 4.43
C LEU A 41 13.54 -24.76 3.70
N GLY A 42 12.31 -25.24 3.51
CA GLY A 42 11.17 -24.41 3.12
C GLY A 42 10.00 -24.73 4.03
N LEU A 43 9.16 -23.74 4.35
CA LEU A 43 7.92 -24.06 5.05
C LEU A 43 7.06 -24.96 4.15
N PRO A 44 6.41 -26.00 4.70
CA PRO A 44 5.60 -26.95 3.93
C PRO A 44 4.25 -26.32 3.55
N LEU A 45 4.27 -25.31 2.69
CA LEU A 45 3.09 -24.60 2.23
C LEU A 45 2.42 -25.34 1.07
N ALA A 46 1.09 -25.25 1.01
CA ALA A 46 0.28 -25.79 -0.08
C ALA A 46 0.44 -25.02 -1.40
N LEU A 47 0.98 -23.79 -1.34
CA LEU A 47 1.31 -22.96 -2.48
C LEU A 47 2.80 -22.60 -2.48
N PRO A 48 3.43 -22.38 -3.65
CA PRO A 48 4.78 -21.85 -3.70
C PRO A 48 4.89 -20.53 -2.93
N ALA A 49 5.78 -20.48 -1.94
CA ALA A 49 5.90 -19.36 -1.00
C ALA A 49 6.09 -18.00 -1.68
N MET A 50 6.84 -17.96 -2.79
CA MET A 50 7.05 -16.73 -3.58
C MET A 50 5.75 -16.21 -4.21
N LEU A 51 4.89 -17.10 -4.71
CA LEU A 51 3.61 -16.72 -5.31
C LEU A 51 2.63 -16.25 -4.24
N ALA A 52 2.61 -16.94 -3.09
CA ALA A 52 1.84 -16.52 -1.93
C ALA A 52 2.30 -15.15 -1.41
N HIS A 53 3.61 -14.94 -1.28
CA HIS A 53 4.20 -13.65 -0.91
C HIS A 53 3.74 -12.53 -1.85
N GLY A 54 3.81 -12.74 -3.17
CA GLY A 54 3.35 -11.73 -4.13
C GLY A 54 1.88 -11.33 -3.94
N PHE A 55 0.97 -12.29 -3.79
CA PHE A 55 -0.44 -12.00 -3.51
C PHE A 55 -0.61 -11.25 -2.18
N LEU A 56 0.04 -11.73 -1.12
CA LEU A 56 -0.07 -11.18 0.24
C LEU A 56 0.54 -9.78 0.36
N MET A 57 1.62 -9.46 -0.36
CA MET A 57 2.20 -8.12 -0.36
C MET A 57 1.34 -7.11 -1.12
N LEU A 58 0.49 -7.55 -2.05
CA LEU A 58 -0.38 -6.66 -2.82
C LEU A 58 -1.74 -6.47 -2.13
N PHE A 59 -2.34 -7.55 -1.63
CA PHE A 59 -3.69 -7.56 -1.06
C PHE A 59 -3.76 -7.78 0.46
N GLY A 60 -2.69 -8.24 1.10
CA GLY A 60 -2.75 -8.70 2.49
C GLY A 60 -3.01 -7.60 3.52
N PHE A 61 -2.63 -6.36 3.27
CA PHE A 61 -2.89 -5.28 4.24
C PHE A 61 -3.21 -3.93 3.62
N PHE A 62 -2.70 -3.58 2.43
CA PHE A 62 -2.99 -2.29 1.79
C PHE A 62 -4.50 -2.01 1.66
N PRO A 63 -5.36 -2.95 1.22
CA PRO A 63 -6.80 -2.69 1.10
C PRO A 63 -7.50 -2.38 2.41
N LEU A 64 -6.99 -2.83 3.56
CA LEU A 64 -7.53 -2.45 4.88
C LEU A 64 -7.23 -0.99 5.20
N PHE A 65 -6.01 -0.52 4.93
CA PHE A 65 -5.69 0.90 5.07
C PHE A 65 -6.45 1.77 4.05
N MET A 66 -6.65 1.27 2.83
CA MET A 66 -7.49 1.95 1.84
C MET A 66 -8.96 1.98 2.29
N THR A 67 -9.49 0.91 2.88
CA THR A 67 -10.84 0.87 3.47
C THR A 67 -11.00 1.98 4.51
N GLY A 68 -10.10 2.02 5.49
CA GLY A 68 -10.17 3.01 6.57
C GLY A 68 -10.07 4.44 6.04
N PHE A 69 -9.22 4.66 5.03
CA PHE A 69 -9.08 5.96 4.39
C PHE A 69 -10.32 6.35 3.57
N LEU A 70 -10.79 5.50 2.66
CA LEU A 70 -11.91 5.80 1.77
C LEU A 70 -13.21 6.00 2.53
N LEU A 71 -13.47 5.21 3.57
CA LEU A 71 -14.69 5.35 4.36
C LEU A 71 -14.63 6.52 5.36
N THR A 72 -13.44 7.07 5.66
CA THR A 72 -13.28 8.23 6.55
C THR A 72 -13.14 9.55 5.79
N ALA A 73 -12.26 9.60 4.79
CA ALA A 73 -11.94 10.81 4.02
C ALA A 73 -12.80 10.94 2.76
N GLY A 74 -13.20 9.82 2.14
CA GLY A 74 -14.00 9.80 0.92
C GLY A 74 -15.33 10.56 1.03
N PRO A 75 -16.15 10.36 2.08
CA PRO A 75 -17.37 11.13 2.28
C PRO A 75 -17.13 12.65 2.29
N ARG A 76 -16.03 13.09 2.92
CA ARG A 76 -15.64 14.51 2.97
C ARG A 76 -15.21 15.03 1.61
N TRP A 77 -14.49 14.23 0.82
CA TRP A 77 -14.12 14.61 -0.56
C TRP A 77 -15.33 14.77 -1.47
N LEU A 78 -16.34 13.95 -1.21
CA LEU A 78 -17.54 13.85 -2.02
C LEU A 78 -18.69 14.71 -1.48
N ASN A 79 -18.49 15.43 -0.37
CA ASN A 79 -19.52 16.22 0.29
C ASN A 79 -20.81 15.41 0.53
N VAL A 80 -20.67 14.18 1.02
CA VAL A 80 -21.78 13.27 1.38
C VAL A 80 -21.65 12.80 2.82
N PRO A 81 -22.77 12.35 3.45
CA PRO A 81 -22.72 11.73 4.76
C PRO A 81 -21.81 10.49 4.80
N PRO A 82 -21.15 10.21 5.94
CA PRO A 82 -20.36 9.00 6.10
C PRO A 82 -21.22 7.73 6.03
N PRO A 83 -20.64 6.58 5.65
CA PRO A 83 -21.37 5.31 5.60
C PRO A 83 -21.86 4.89 6.98
N GLY A 84 -23.01 4.20 7.02
CA GLY A 84 -23.56 3.65 8.26
C GLY A 84 -22.66 2.59 8.91
N ARG A 85 -22.85 2.38 10.22
CA ARG A 85 -22.02 1.49 11.05
C ARG A 85 -21.92 0.05 10.56
N GLY A 86 -23.02 -0.52 10.09
CA GLY A 86 -23.01 -1.87 9.51
C GLY A 86 -22.07 -1.97 8.31
N ALA A 87 -22.14 -1.00 7.39
CA ALA A 87 -21.35 -1.02 6.16
C ALA A 87 -19.84 -0.89 6.42
N TYR A 88 -19.42 0.04 7.31
CA TYR A 88 -17.98 0.22 7.56
C TYR A 88 -17.37 -0.85 8.46
N LEU A 89 -18.16 -1.66 9.17
CA LEU A 89 -17.67 -2.80 9.94
C LEU A 89 -17.64 -4.08 9.11
N LEU A 90 -18.62 -4.30 8.23
CA LEU A 90 -18.72 -5.51 7.42
C LEU A 90 -17.55 -5.65 6.45
N VAL A 91 -17.20 -4.59 5.73
CA VAL A 91 -16.13 -4.61 4.73
C VAL A 91 -14.77 -5.07 5.33
N PRO A 92 -14.21 -4.41 6.36
CA PRO A 92 -12.96 -4.87 6.95
C PRO A 92 -13.08 -6.25 7.60
N ALA A 93 -14.24 -6.62 8.15
CA ALA A 93 -14.45 -7.97 8.68
C ALA A 93 -14.35 -9.05 7.60
N LEU A 94 -14.96 -8.84 6.43
CA LEU A 94 -14.84 -9.75 5.28
C LEU A 94 -13.40 -9.83 4.76
N LEU A 95 -12.70 -8.70 4.65
CA LEU A 95 -11.30 -8.69 4.23
C LEU A 95 -10.41 -9.47 5.20
N VAL A 96 -10.59 -9.27 6.51
CA VAL A 96 -9.82 -9.99 7.55
C VAL A 96 -10.16 -11.48 7.55
N ALA A 97 -11.45 -11.83 7.59
CA ALA A 97 -11.88 -13.22 7.60
C ALA A 97 -11.39 -13.97 6.35
N GLY A 98 -11.56 -13.36 5.17
CA GLY A 98 -11.10 -13.93 3.91
C GLY A 98 -9.59 -14.13 3.89
N LEU A 99 -8.82 -13.15 4.37
CA LEU A 99 -7.36 -13.27 4.42
C LEU A 99 -6.87 -14.31 5.43
N LEU A 100 -7.47 -14.39 6.62
CA LEU A 100 -7.11 -15.41 7.61
C LEU A 100 -7.42 -16.82 7.08
N SER A 101 -8.59 -17.01 6.45
CA SER A 101 -8.92 -18.28 5.77
C SER A 101 -7.97 -18.57 4.62
N TRP A 102 -7.57 -17.55 3.85
CA TRP A 102 -6.59 -17.70 2.77
C TRP A 102 -5.23 -18.15 3.31
N LEU A 103 -4.76 -17.57 4.43
CA LEU A 103 -3.51 -17.97 5.09
C LEU A 103 -3.55 -19.40 5.63
N ILE A 104 -4.67 -19.80 6.25
CA ILE A 104 -4.90 -21.18 6.68
C ILE A 104 -4.84 -22.12 5.47
N GLY A 105 -5.51 -21.75 4.37
CA GLY A 105 -5.47 -22.52 3.12
C GLY A 105 -4.10 -22.57 2.46
N ALA A 106 -3.31 -21.51 2.53
CA ALA A 106 -1.94 -21.50 2.01
C ALA A 106 -1.00 -22.40 2.82
N ALA A 107 -1.24 -22.57 4.12
CA ALA A 107 -0.46 -23.45 4.98
C ALA A 107 -0.93 -24.91 4.94
N ALA A 108 -2.24 -25.16 5.08
CA ALA A 108 -2.81 -26.49 5.24
C ALA A 108 -3.42 -27.09 3.96
N GLY A 109 -3.57 -26.28 2.90
CA GLY A 109 -4.29 -26.68 1.69
C GLY A 109 -5.80 -26.75 1.88
N GLY A 110 -6.48 -27.36 0.90
CA GLY A 110 -7.92 -27.63 0.95
C GLY A 110 -8.82 -26.43 0.58
N THR A 111 -10.10 -26.55 0.91
CA THR A 111 -11.16 -25.60 0.49
C THR A 111 -11.04 -24.22 1.13
N TRP A 112 -10.27 -24.09 2.22
CA TRP A 112 -10.00 -22.83 2.93
C TRP A 112 -9.38 -21.74 2.05
N LEU A 113 -8.51 -22.13 1.12
CA LEU A 113 -7.81 -21.20 0.24
C LEU A 113 -8.79 -20.49 -0.69
N LEU A 114 -9.64 -21.26 -1.38
CA LEU A 114 -10.65 -20.74 -2.29
C LEU A 114 -11.77 -20.00 -1.53
N ALA A 115 -12.25 -20.57 -0.42
CA ALA A 115 -13.25 -19.91 0.42
C ALA A 115 -12.74 -18.57 0.95
N GLY A 116 -11.51 -18.51 1.44
CA GLY A 116 -10.86 -17.28 1.89
C GLY A 116 -10.71 -16.26 0.75
N HIS A 117 -10.30 -16.71 -0.43
CA HIS A 117 -10.23 -15.85 -1.62
C HIS A 117 -11.59 -15.25 -2.01
N LEU A 118 -12.66 -16.05 -2.00
CA LEU A 118 -14.03 -15.59 -2.31
C LEU A 118 -14.54 -14.60 -1.26
N VAL A 119 -14.40 -14.90 0.03
CA VAL A 119 -14.80 -14.00 1.13
C VAL A 119 -14.04 -12.68 1.07
N TYR A 120 -12.72 -12.74 0.82
CA TYR A 120 -11.90 -11.55 0.63
C TYR A 120 -12.40 -10.72 -0.56
N SER A 121 -12.68 -11.37 -1.69
CA SER A 121 -13.17 -10.71 -2.91
C SER A 121 -14.54 -10.06 -2.71
N LEU A 122 -15.43 -10.66 -1.92
CA LEU A 122 -16.70 -10.05 -1.51
C LEU A 122 -16.49 -8.79 -0.68
N GLY A 123 -15.55 -8.81 0.27
CA GLY A 123 -15.16 -7.63 1.04
C GLY A 123 -14.62 -6.50 0.14
N PHE A 124 -13.76 -6.86 -0.81
CA PHE A 124 -13.18 -5.92 -1.77
C PHE A 124 -14.22 -5.31 -2.71
N LEU A 125 -15.14 -6.13 -3.25
CA LEU A 125 -16.29 -5.67 -4.03
C LEU A 125 -17.23 -4.79 -3.21
N GLY A 126 -17.45 -5.14 -1.94
CA GLY A 126 -18.24 -4.35 -1.00
C GLY A 126 -17.65 -2.95 -0.79
N LEU A 127 -16.32 -2.84 -0.68
CA LEU A 127 -15.63 -1.55 -0.61
C LEU A 127 -15.80 -0.74 -1.89
N ALA A 128 -15.50 -1.35 -3.05
CA ALA A 128 -15.58 -0.68 -4.35
C ALA A 128 -17.01 -0.21 -4.65
N GLY A 129 -18.01 -1.07 -4.45
CA GLY A 129 -19.42 -0.75 -4.61
C GLY A 129 -19.92 0.28 -3.59
N GLY A 130 -19.48 0.19 -2.34
CA GLY A 130 -19.79 1.19 -1.32
C GLY A 130 -19.26 2.57 -1.67
N PHE A 131 -18.00 2.66 -2.12
CA PHE A 131 -17.40 3.91 -2.56
C PHE A 131 -18.03 4.45 -3.85
N ALA A 132 -18.42 3.57 -4.79
CA ALA A 132 -19.17 3.95 -5.98
C ALA A 132 -20.51 4.60 -5.62
N ARG A 133 -21.25 4.06 -4.66
CA ARG A 133 -22.51 4.66 -4.18
C ARG A 133 -22.29 6.07 -3.61
N LEU A 134 -21.24 6.26 -2.80
CA LEU A 134 -20.88 7.59 -2.28
C LEU A 134 -20.55 8.57 -3.41
N LEU A 135 -19.83 8.09 -4.43
CA LEU A 135 -19.43 8.89 -5.59
C LEU A 135 -20.61 9.31 -6.46
N LEU A 136 -21.56 8.40 -6.70
CA LEU A 136 -22.77 8.66 -7.47
C LEU A 136 -23.73 9.61 -6.73
N ALA A 137 -23.81 9.53 -5.41
CA ALA A 137 -24.60 10.43 -4.57
C ALA A 137 -23.95 11.81 -4.35
N SER A 138 -22.71 12.01 -4.82
CA SER A 138 -21.91 13.20 -4.52
C SER A 138 -22.38 14.45 -5.26
N PRO A 139 -22.67 15.56 -4.56
CA PRO A 139 -22.90 16.86 -5.18
C PRO A 139 -21.58 17.62 -5.46
N ALA A 140 -20.41 17.05 -5.14
CA ALA A 140 -19.15 17.75 -5.29
C ALA A 140 -18.85 18.09 -6.77
N PRO A 141 -18.39 19.31 -7.08
CA PRO A 141 -18.15 19.72 -8.47
C PRO A 141 -16.96 18.99 -9.10
N ASP A 142 -15.92 18.69 -8.31
CA ASP A 142 -14.76 17.93 -8.77
C ASP A 142 -14.70 16.55 -8.10
N ARG A 143 -14.95 15.53 -8.90
CA ARG A 143 -14.96 14.11 -8.49
C ARG A 143 -13.84 13.31 -9.16
N ARG A 144 -12.90 13.95 -9.86
CA ARG A 144 -11.89 13.27 -10.70
C ARG A 144 -10.99 12.32 -9.90
N HIS A 145 -10.49 12.75 -8.74
CA HIS A 145 -9.68 11.86 -7.87
C HIS A 145 -10.48 10.64 -7.40
N ALA A 146 -11.78 10.82 -7.09
CA ALA A 146 -12.61 9.72 -6.63
C ALA A 146 -12.93 8.73 -7.76
N TRP A 147 -13.18 9.22 -8.98
CA TRP A 147 -13.28 8.37 -10.17
C TRP A 147 -11.99 7.61 -10.45
N ALA A 148 -10.84 8.27 -10.40
CA ALA A 148 -9.54 7.60 -10.60
C ALA A 148 -9.30 6.48 -9.58
N VAL A 149 -9.62 6.71 -8.30
CA VAL A 149 -9.57 5.66 -7.26
C VAL A 149 -10.55 4.54 -7.58
N LEU A 150 -11.81 4.84 -7.91
CA LEU A 150 -12.81 3.82 -8.20
C LEU A 150 -12.43 2.96 -9.42
N SER A 151 -11.92 3.58 -10.49
CA SER A 151 -11.41 2.88 -11.67
C SER A 151 -10.26 1.94 -11.32
N ALA A 152 -9.33 2.37 -10.46
CA ALA A 152 -8.24 1.53 -9.98
C ALA A 152 -8.76 0.34 -9.15
N PHE A 153 -9.77 0.55 -8.30
CA PHE A 153 -10.45 -0.54 -7.59
C PHE A 153 -11.15 -1.51 -8.55
N GLY A 154 -11.75 -1.02 -9.65
CA GLY A 154 -12.28 -1.86 -10.71
C GLY A 154 -11.23 -2.79 -11.31
N ILE A 155 -10.03 -2.27 -11.59
CA ILE A 155 -8.90 -3.11 -12.05
C ILE A 155 -8.42 -4.06 -10.94
N GLY A 156 -8.47 -3.65 -9.66
CA GLY A 156 -8.20 -4.52 -8.52
C GLY A 156 -9.16 -5.72 -8.44
N VAL A 157 -10.43 -5.54 -8.81
CA VAL A 157 -11.39 -6.65 -8.94
C VAL A 157 -10.97 -7.60 -10.06
N LEU A 158 -10.52 -7.08 -11.21
CA LEU A 158 -9.99 -7.91 -12.30
C LEU A 158 -8.74 -8.68 -11.87
N ALA A 159 -7.87 -8.06 -11.08
CA ALA A 159 -6.69 -8.71 -10.51
C ALA A 159 -7.08 -9.86 -9.56
N LEU A 160 -8.10 -9.67 -8.71
CA LEU A 160 -8.63 -10.74 -7.86
C LEU A 160 -9.25 -11.86 -8.70
N ALA A 161 -9.97 -11.55 -9.78
CA ALA A 161 -10.49 -12.56 -10.70
C ALA A 161 -9.36 -13.37 -11.37
N ALA A 162 -8.28 -12.71 -11.78
CA ALA A 162 -7.08 -13.38 -12.30
C ALA A 162 -6.40 -14.27 -11.24
N ALA A 163 -6.39 -13.84 -9.98
CA ALA A 163 -5.94 -14.66 -8.86
C ALA A 163 -6.83 -15.90 -8.68
N GLY A 164 -8.15 -15.73 -8.74
CA GLY A 164 -9.12 -16.83 -8.67
C GLY A 164 -8.92 -17.83 -9.80
N TYR A 165 -8.69 -17.36 -11.02
CA TYR A 165 -8.32 -18.21 -12.16
C TYR A 165 -7.05 -19.01 -11.87
N TRP A 166 -5.99 -18.38 -11.38
CA TRP A 166 -4.76 -19.06 -10.98
C TRP A 166 -5.01 -20.14 -9.92
N LEU A 167 -5.76 -19.82 -8.87
CA LEU A 167 -6.04 -20.74 -7.77
C LEU A 167 -6.88 -21.96 -8.21
N LEU A 168 -7.77 -21.79 -9.19
CA LEU A 168 -8.64 -22.86 -9.69
C LEU A 168 -7.97 -23.71 -10.76
N SER A 169 -7.21 -23.09 -11.67
CA SER A 169 -6.61 -23.77 -12.82
C SER A 169 -5.19 -24.28 -12.58
N GLY A 170 -4.48 -23.71 -11.60
CA GLY A 170 -3.04 -23.89 -11.42
C GLY A 170 -2.19 -23.13 -12.45
N ASP A 171 -2.79 -22.42 -13.40
CA ASP A 171 -2.07 -21.69 -14.45
C ASP A 171 -1.39 -20.43 -13.90
N VAL A 172 -0.06 -20.43 -13.92
CA VAL A 172 0.78 -19.32 -13.44
C VAL A 172 0.51 -18.00 -14.19
N ARG A 173 -0.04 -18.03 -15.41
CA ARG A 173 -0.45 -16.83 -16.14
C ARG A 173 -1.47 -16.01 -15.36
N GLY A 174 -2.39 -16.66 -14.66
CA GLY A 174 -3.34 -15.99 -13.78
C GLY A 174 -2.65 -15.19 -12.66
N TRP A 175 -1.57 -15.75 -12.10
CA TRP A 175 -0.78 -15.07 -11.08
C TRP A 175 -0.01 -13.88 -11.66
N LEU A 176 0.56 -14.02 -12.86
CA LEU A 176 1.26 -12.92 -13.55
C LEU A 176 0.29 -11.77 -13.89
N TRP A 177 -0.90 -12.08 -14.43
CA TRP A 177 -1.94 -11.08 -14.67
C TRP A 177 -2.41 -10.42 -13.38
N MET A 178 -2.65 -11.21 -12.32
CA MET A 178 -2.99 -10.67 -11.00
C MET A 178 -1.92 -9.69 -10.51
N ARG A 179 -0.64 -10.07 -10.56
CA ARG A 179 0.48 -9.24 -10.13
C ARG A 179 0.48 -7.90 -10.85
N ASP A 180 0.41 -7.92 -12.19
CA ASP A 180 0.53 -6.71 -12.99
C ASP A 180 -0.71 -5.81 -12.90
N LEU A 181 -1.92 -6.39 -12.91
CA LEU A 181 -3.15 -5.64 -12.69
C LEU A 181 -3.20 -5.04 -11.28
N ALA A 182 -2.81 -5.80 -10.25
CA ALA A 182 -2.82 -5.33 -8.87
C ALA A 182 -1.77 -4.23 -8.61
N LEU A 183 -0.55 -4.37 -9.14
CA LEU A 183 0.50 -3.39 -8.91
C LEU A 183 0.26 -2.12 -9.74
N TRP A 184 0.07 -2.27 -11.05
CA TRP A 184 0.10 -1.18 -12.03
C TRP A 184 -1.28 -0.61 -12.36
N GLY A 185 -2.33 -1.41 -12.19
CA GLY A 185 -3.71 -1.01 -12.43
C GLY A 185 -4.48 -0.62 -11.17
N PHE A 186 -4.05 -1.10 -10.00
CA PHE A 186 -4.74 -0.86 -8.74
C PHE A 186 -3.89 -0.07 -7.72
N LEU A 187 -2.87 -0.69 -7.11
CA LEU A 187 -2.12 -0.08 -6.01
C LEU A 187 -1.43 1.22 -6.42
N LEU A 188 -0.61 1.20 -7.48
CA LEU A 188 0.11 2.40 -7.91
C LEU A 188 -0.86 3.53 -8.30
N PRO A 189 -1.91 3.31 -9.11
CA PRO A 189 -2.93 4.32 -9.39
C PRO A 189 -3.62 4.91 -8.16
N VAL A 190 -3.99 4.10 -7.17
CA VAL A 190 -4.59 4.59 -5.91
C VAL A 190 -3.60 5.49 -5.17
N PHE A 191 -2.37 5.02 -4.97
CA PHE A 191 -1.34 5.79 -4.28
C PHE A 191 -1.01 7.11 -5.00
N LEU A 192 -0.84 7.08 -6.32
CA LEU A 192 -0.56 8.27 -7.13
C LEU A 192 -1.70 9.28 -7.07
N THR A 193 -2.94 8.82 -7.15
CA THR A 193 -4.12 9.69 -7.05
C THR A 193 -4.20 10.37 -5.69
N VAL A 194 -3.95 9.62 -4.61
CA VAL A 194 -3.90 10.17 -3.25
C VAL A 194 -2.73 11.14 -3.11
N CYS A 195 -1.54 10.81 -3.63
CA CYS A 195 -0.37 11.69 -3.57
C CYS A 195 -0.61 13.00 -4.30
N HIS A 196 -1.12 12.93 -5.54
CA HIS A 196 -1.44 14.10 -6.36
C HIS A 196 -2.41 15.07 -5.66
N ARG A 197 -3.31 14.56 -4.81
CA ARG A 197 -4.23 15.38 -4.03
C ARG A 197 -3.62 15.87 -2.71
N MET A 198 -3.00 14.96 -1.95
CA MET A 198 -2.66 15.16 -0.55
C MET A 198 -1.27 15.76 -0.34
N LEU A 199 -0.24 15.40 -1.11
CA LEU A 199 1.11 15.94 -0.92
C LEU A 199 1.15 17.45 -1.17
N PRO A 200 0.57 18.00 -2.26
CA PRO A 200 0.46 19.44 -2.46
C PRO A 200 -0.36 20.13 -1.37
N PHE A 201 -1.47 19.54 -0.95
CA PHE A 201 -2.32 20.09 0.12
C PHE A 201 -1.57 20.17 1.46
N PHE A 202 -0.89 19.10 1.86
CA PHE A 202 -0.10 19.07 3.08
C PHE A 202 1.11 20.00 3.03
N SER A 203 1.72 20.16 1.86
CA SER A 203 2.84 21.08 1.68
C SER A 203 2.39 22.53 1.80
N ALA A 204 1.21 22.90 1.29
CA ALA A 204 0.67 24.26 1.45
C ALA A 204 0.35 24.62 2.90
N ASN A 205 -0.10 23.64 3.68
CA ASN A 205 -0.39 23.84 5.10
C ASN A 205 0.87 23.92 5.98
N ALA A 206 2.00 23.37 5.53
CA ALA A 206 3.22 23.25 6.33
C ALA A 206 4.39 24.12 5.86
N LEU A 207 4.40 24.54 4.59
CA LEU A 207 5.46 25.35 3.99
C LEU A 207 4.84 26.66 3.48
N ALA A 208 5.08 27.76 4.18
CA ALA A 208 4.69 29.10 3.72
C ALA A 208 5.92 29.89 3.24
N PRO A 209 5.90 30.52 2.04
CA PRO A 209 4.88 30.43 1.00
C PRO A 209 5.05 29.16 0.12
N TYR A 210 3.94 28.48 -0.20
CA TYR A 210 3.87 27.42 -1.22
C TYR A 210 2.50 27.42 -1.88
N GLN A 211 2.48 27.45 -3.22
CA GLN A 211 1.26 27.26 -4.00
C GLN A 211 1.13 25.80 -4.43
N PRO A 212 0.00 25.11 -4.13
CA PRO A 212 -0.23 23.75 -4.58
C PRO A 212 -0.08 23.59 -6.09
N TRP A 213 0.93 22.83 -6.52
CA TRP A 213 1.11 22.48 -7.93
C TRP A 213 0.65 21.04 -8.18
N ARG A 214 -0.43 20.88 -8.95
CA ARG A 214 -1.06 19.59 -9.25
C ARG A 214 -1.92 19.64 -10.53
N PRO A 215 -1.31 19.97 -11.70
CA PRO A 215 -2.07 20.08 -12.94
C PRO A 215 -2.64 18.72 -13.36
N TRP A 216 -3.81 18.69 -13.99
CA TRP A 216 -4.48 17.42 -14.32
C TRP A 216 -3.74 16.53 -15.31
N TRP A 217 -2.93 17.12 -16.20
CA TRP A 217 -2.06 16.35 -17.10
C TRP A 217 -1.05 15.51 -16.32
N LEU A 218 -0.62 15.96 -15.14
CA LEU A 218 0.32 15.22 -14.30
C LEU A 218 -0.31 13.92 -13.81
N LEU A 219 -1.54 14.00 -13.29
CA LEU A 219 -2.28 12.82 -12.89
C LEU A 219 -2.53 11.89 -14.08
N ALA A 220 -2.93 12.43 -15.23
CA ALA A 220 -3.14 11.64 -16.44
C ALA A 220 -1.85 10.91 -16.88
N ALA A 221 -0.71 11.59 -16.89
CA ALA A 221 0.59 11.00 -17.23
C ALA A 221 1.03 9.92 -16.22
N MET A 222 0.84 10.19 -14.92
CA MET A 222 1.12 9.25 -13.84
C MET A 222 0.29 7.96 -13.96
N LEU A 223 -1.03 8.09 -14.15
CA LEU A 223 -1.93 6.94 -14.26
C LEU A 223 -1.76 6.22 -15.60
N GLY A 224 -1.65 6.96 -16.70
CA GLY A 224 -1.45 6.43 -18.04
C GLY A 224 -0.12 5.69 -18.17
N GLY A 225 0.96 6.22 -17.59
CA GLY A 225 2.25 5.52 -17.60
C GLY A 225 2.28 4.30 -16.67
N SER A 226 1.61 4.35 -15.52
CA SER A 226 1.41 3.16 -14.66
C SER A 226 0.71 2.05 -15.43
N LEU A 227 -0.45 2.35 -16.04
CA LEU A 227 -1.19 1.39 -16.86
C LEU A 227 -0.38 0.92 -18.08
N GLY A 228 0.30 1.85 -18.76
CA GLY A 228 1.14 1.56 -19.91
C GLY A 228 2.26 0.57 -19.57
N HIS A 229 2.96 0.77 -18.46
CA HIS A 229 3.97 -0.18 -17.98
C HIS A 229 3.35 -1.58 -17.74
N GLY A 230 2.22 -1.64 -17.02
CA GLY A 230 1.54 -2.90 -16.74
C GLY A 230 1.08 -3.63 -18.00
N LEU A 231 0.54 -2.90 -18.99
CA LEU A 231 0.11 -3.48 -20.27
C LEU A 231 1.29 -3.99 -21.09
N LEU A 232 2.41 -3.26 -21.13
CA LEU A 232 3.64 -3.71 -21.80
C LEU A 232 4.20 -4.96 -21.12
N SER A 233 4.20 -5.01 -19.78
CA SER A 233 4.61 -6.19 -19.00
C SER A 233 3.75 -7.42 -19.36
N ILE A 234 2.43 -7.28 -19.39
CA ILE A 234 1.50 -8.37 -19.75
C ILE A 234 1.71 -8.83 -21.20
N ALA A 235 1.96 -7.88 -22.12
CA ALA A 235 2.24 -8.18 -23.53
C ALA A 235 3.65 -8.77 -23.77
N GLY A 236 4.53 -8.75 -22.76
CA GLY A 236 5.93 -9.15 -22.91
C GLY A 236 6.75 -8.17 -23.75
N TRP A 237 6.32 -6.91 -23.85
CA TRP A 237 6.99 -5.87 -24.63
C TRP A 237 7.94 -5.04 -23.77
N PRO A 238 9.05 -4.53 -24.34
CA PRO A 238 9.99 -3.71 -23.60
C PRO A 238 9.36 -2.38 -23.15
N SER A 239 9.51 -2.04 -21.87
CA SER A 239 8.97 -0.80 -21.27
C SER A 239 10.03 0.26 -20.98
N TRP A 240 11.31 0.00 -21.26
CA TRP A 240 12.43 0.83 -20.77
C TRP A 240 12.31 2.32 -21.15
N GLY A 241 11.80 2.62 -22.35
CA GLY A 241 11.61 4.01 -22.80
C GLY A 241 10.51 4.73 -22.02
N LEU A 242 9.38 4.05 -21.78
CA LEU A 242 8.31 4.56 -20.93
C LEU A 242 8.79 4.74 -19.48
N ASP A 243 9.54 3.77 -18.97
CA ASP A 243 10.04 3.77 -17.60
C ASP A 243 11.05 4.90 -17.38
N LEU A 244 11.88 5.22 -18.37
CA LEU A 244 12.78 6.37 -18.32
C LEU A 244 12.01 7.70 -18.26
N CYS A 245 10.96 7.83 -19.09
CA CYS A 245 10.07 8.99 -19.05
C CYS A 245 9.36 9.13 -17.70
N LEU A 246 8.91 8.02 -17.11
CA LEU A 246 8.31 7.99 -15.77
C LEU A 246 9.31 8.38 -14.68
N ALA A 247 10.54 7.87 -14.74
CA ALA A 247 11.60 8.24 -13.81
C ALA A 247 11.85 9.75 -13.82
N ALA A 248 11.96 10.34 -15.02
CA ALA A 248 12.11 11.79 -15.19
C ALA A 248 10.89 12.56 -14.66
N LEU A 249 9.67 12.10 -14.96
CA LEU A 249 8.43 12.71 -14.48
C LEU A 249 8.35 12.73 -12.95
N PHE A 250 8.66 11.61 -12.28
CA PHE A 250 8.62 11.52 -10.82
C PHE A 250 9.76 12.31 -10.16
N GLY A 251 10.94 12.37 -10.78
CA GLY A 251 12.05 13.22 -10.35
C GLY A 251 11.68 14.70 -10.43
N TYR A 252 11.16 15.13 -11.58
CA TYR A 252 10.65 16.49 -11.80
C TYR A 252 9.53 16.85 -10.81
N THR A 253 8.59 15.93 -10.59
CA THR A 253 7.49 16.14 -9.64
C THR A 253 8.00 16.29 -8.21
N SER A 254 8.94 15.46 -7.78
CA SER A 254 9.58 15.55 -6.45
C SER A 254 10.25 16.90 -6.23
N TRP A 255 10.96 17.39 -7.26
CA TRP A 255 11.54 18.74 -7.24
C TRP A 255 10.47 19.84 -7.17
N ARG A 256 9.45 19.77 -8.04
CA ARG A 256 8.37 20.78 -8.13
C ARG A 256 7.49 20.84 -6.89
N TRP A 257 7.34 19.71 -6.18
CA TRP A 257 6.71 19.58 -4.87
C TRP A 257 7.63 19.97 -3.71
N ARG A 258 8.85 20.46 -4.00
CA ARG A 258 9.83 20.99 -3.04
C ARG A 258 10.29 19.97 -2.00
N LEU A 259 10.67 18.77 -2.44
CA LEU A 259 11.24 17.72 -1.58
C LEU A 259 12.25 18.28 -0.55
N LEU A 260 13.23 19.08 -0.97
CA LEU A 260 14.24 19.64 -0.05
C LEU A 260 13.64 20.56 1.03
N ALA A 261 12.66 21.39 0.68
CA ALA A 261 11.99 22.25 1.65
C ALA A 261 11.14 21.42 2.63
N SER A 262 10.56 20.31 2.16
CA SER A 262 9.76 19.40 2.98
C SER A 262 10.56 18.77 4.13
N LEU A 263 11.89 18.62 3.98
CA LEU A 263 12.77 18.03 4.99
C LEU A 263 12.80 18.81 6.31
N ARG A 264 12.39 20.09 6.30
CA ARG A 264 12.26 20.92 7.51
C ARG A 264 11.15 20.46 8.44
N VAL A 265 10.14 19.76 7.92
CA VAL A 265 8.99 19.27 8.69
C VAL A 265 8.95 17.75 8.56
N ARG A 266 9.36 17.03 9.61
CA ARG A 266 9.55 15.57 9.57
C ARG A 266 8.34 14.79 9.01
N LEU A 267 7.11 15.08 9.44
CA LEU A 267 5.92 14.39 8.89
C LEU A 267 5.72 14.64 7.40
N LEU A 268 6.10 15.83 6.92
CA LEU A 268 6.04 16.14 5.50
C LEU A 268 7.19 15.44 4.76
N ALA A 269 8.42 15.51 5.30
CA ALA A 269 9.59 14.81 4.80
C ALA A 269 9.32 13.33 4.55
N MET A 270 8.65 12.66 5.50
CA MET A 270 8.27 11.24 5.37
C MET A 270 7.40 10.97 4.14
N LEU A 271 6.51 11.89 3.75
CA LEU A 271 5.69 11.70 2.56
C LEU A 271 6.50 11.92 1.27
N HIS A 272 7.32 12.98 1.23
CA HIS A 272 8.09 13.31 0.02
C HIS A 272 9.25 12.36 -0.22
N LEU A 273 9.95 11.90 0.82
CA LEU A 273 11.00 10.89 0.71
C LEU A 273 10.43 9.55 0.22
N SER A 274 9.24 9.18 0.69
CA SER A 274 8.54 7.99 0.18
C SER A 274 8.21 8.15 -1.30
N PHE A 275 7.65 9.30 -1.71
CA PHE A 275 7.33 9.57 -3.12
C PHE A 275 8.57 9.57 -4.04
N ALA A 276 9.72 10.04 -3.56
CA ALA A 276 10.96 10.07 -4.33
C ALA A 276 11.44 8.68 -4.80
N TRP A 277 11.04 7.61 -4.11
CA TRP A 277 11.30 6.23 -4.55
C TRP A 277 10.71 5.90 -5.91
N LEU A 278 9.65 6.58 -6.35
CA LEU A 278 9.10 6.34 -7.68
C LEU A 278 10.12 6.70 -8.78
N ALA A 279 10.87 7.79 -8.63
CA ALA A 279 11.91 8.16 -9.58
C ALA A 279 13.01 7.09 -9.63
N ALA A 280 13.48 6.64 -8.45
CA ALA A 280 14.47 5.57 -8.35
C ALA A 280 13.96 4.24 -8.90
N GLY A 281 12.76 3.81 -8.54
CA GLY A 281 12.18 2.54 -8.98
C GLY A 281 11.95 2.48 -10.48
N PHE A 282 11.43 3.54 -11.09
CA PHE A 282 11.28 3.60 -12.55
C PHE A 282 12.61 3.74 -13.28
N ALA A 283 13.62 4.40 -12.69
CA ALA A 283 14.98 4.38 -13.24
C ALA A 283 15.59 2.96 -13.24
N LEU A 284 15.34 2.20 -12.17
CA LEU A 284 15.74 0.78 -12.10
C LEU A 284 14.95 -0.08 -13.10
N TYR A 285 13.66 0.18 -13.33
CA TYR A 285 12.90 -0.52 -14.38
C TYR A 285 13.43 -0.20 -15.78
N ALA A 286 13.73 1.07 -16.06
CA ALA A 286 14.35 1.48 -17.31
C ALA A 286 15.69 0.77 -17.54
N TRP A 287 16.55 0.73 -16.52
CA TRP A 287 17.82 0.00 -16.57
C TRP A 287 17.59 -1.50 -16.79
N GLN A 288 16.70 -2.14 -16.02
CA GLN A 288 16.40 -3.56 -16.15
C GLN A 288 15.88 -3.90 -17.56
N GLY A 289 15.05 -3.05 -18.15
CA GLY A 289 14.52 -3.27 -19.50
C GLY A 289 15.53 -3.05 -20.63
N ALA A 290 16.56 -2.21 -20.40
CA ALA A 290 17.60 -1.94 -21.38
C ALA A 290 18.82 -2.87 -21.26
N PHE A 291 19.21 -3.22 -20.03
CA PHE A 291 20.48 -3.92 -19.73
C PHE A 291 20.31 -5.21 -18.92
N GLY A 292 19.16 -5.43 -18.30
CA GLY A 292 18.93 -6.58 -17.42
C GLY A 292 19.67 -6.49 -16.07
N GLY A 293 19.79 -7.63 -15.39
CA GLY A 293 20.70 -7.82 -14.24
C GLY A 293 20.23 -7.32 -12.87
N LEU A 294 19.03 -6.76 -12.73
CA LEU A 294 18.52 -6.21 -11.46
C LEU A 294 17.49 -7.12 -10.76
N ALA A 295 17.13 -8.26 -11.35
CA ALA A 295 16.16 -9.20 -10.79
C ALA A 295 14.86 -8.52 -10.32
N TRP A 296 14.56 -8.55 -9.02
CA TRP A 296 13.35 -7.95 -8.43
C TRP A 296 13.60 -6.59 -7.78
N ALA A 297 14.80 -6.01 -7.93
CA ALA A 297 15.15 -4.73 -7.31
C ALA A 297 14.21 -3.58 -7.72
N PRO A 298 13.85 -3.42 -9.02
CA PRO A 298 12.92 -2.36 -9.42
C PRO A 298 11.54 -2.51 -8.77
N LEU A 299 11.03 -3.75 -8.69
CA LEU A 299 9.75 -4.04 -8.04
C LEU A 299 9.79 -3.68 -6.55
N HIS A 300 10.85 -4.03 -5.83
CA HIS A 300 10.99 -3.74 -4.40
C HIS A 300 11.23 -2.26 -4.12
N ALA A 301 11.85 -1.51 -5.03
CA ALA A 301 11.96 -0.06 -4.93
C ALA A 301 10.57 0.61 -4.95
N ILE A 302 9.63 0.10 -5.75
CA ILE A 302 8.25 0.59 -5.76
C ILE A 302 7.45 0.03 -4.57
N SER A 303 7.49 -1.27 -4.31
CA SER A 303 6.63 -1.88 -3.31
C SER A 303 7.04 -1.58 -1.87
N VAL A 304 8.31 -1.74 -1.54
CA VAL A 304 8.84 -1.51 -0.21
C VAL A 304 9.32 -0.07 -0.07
N GLY A 305 10.05 0.43 -1.07
CA GLY A 305 10.56 1.81 -1.08
C GLY A 305 9.45 2.84 -1.13
N PHE A 306 8.50 2.75 -2.08
CA PHE A 306 7.38 3.68 -2.16
C PHE A 306 6.17 3.25 -1.32
N PHE A 307 5.49 2.14 -1.61
CA PHE A 307 4.19 1.86 -0.97
C PHE A 307 4.29 1.68 0.54
N LEU A 308 5.21 0.86 1.05
CA LEU A 308 5.29 0.57 2.47
C LEU A 308 5.76 1.77 3.29
N THR A 309 6.78 2.51 2.82
CA THR A 309 7.21 3.73 3.52
C THR A 309 6.17 4.86 3.43
N MET A 310 5.47 4.99 2.30
CA MET A 310 4.36 5.94 2.15
C MET A 310 3.20 5.57 3.08
N LEU A 311 2.89 4.28 3.22
CA LEU A 311 1.89 3.79 4.16
C LEU A 311 2.27 4.18 5.59
N ILE A 312 3.51 3.92 6.03
CA ILE A 312 3.99 4.33 7.36
C ILE A 312 3.82 5.83 7.56
N ALA A 313 4.25 6.65 6.58
CA ALA A 313 4.14 8.10 6.64
C ALA A 313 2.69 8.58 6.76
N PHE A 314 1.83 8.09 5.88
CA PHE A 314 0.45 8.52 5.76
C PHE A 314 -0.41 8.04 6.93
N VAL A 315 -0.31 6.75 7.29
CA VAL A 315 -1.06 6.17 8.42
C VAL A 315 -0.64 6.80 9.73
N SER A 316 0.65 7.11 9.94
CA SER A 316 1.11 7.82 11.13
C SER A 316 0.44 9.19 11.26
N ARG A 317 0.42 9.97 10.16
CA ARG A 317 -0.23 11.29 10.12
C ARG A 317 -1.74 11.20 10.41
N VAL A 318 -2.43 10.29 9.74
CA VAL A 318 -3.88 10.07 9.93
C VAL A 318 -4.16 9.66 11.38
N SER A 319 -3.36 8.74 11.93
CA SER A 319 -3.55 8.24 13.29
C SER A 319 -3.33 9.34 14.33
N LEU A 320 -2.32 10.21 14.16
CA LEU A 320 -2.12 11.37 15.03
C LEU A 320 -3.31 12.34 14.95
N GLY A 321 -3.70 12.75 13.73
CA GLY A 321 -4.77 13.73 13.54
C GLY A 321 -6.15 13.25 14.00
N HIS A 322 -6.49 11.99 13.75
CA HIS A 322 -7.77 11.40 14.14
C HIS A 322 -7.83 10.94 15.59
N SER A 323 -6.70 10.93 16.31
CA SER A 323 -6.67 10.70 17.75
C SER A 323 -6.51 11.96 18.58
N GLY A 324 -6.48 13.15 17.95
CA GLY A 324 -6.30 14.42 18.64
C GLY A 324 -4.88 14.65 19.17
N GLN A 325 -3.89 13.88 18.69
CA GLN A 325 -2.49 14.08 19.05
C GLN A 325 -1.87 15.17 18.17
N ALA A 326 -0.78 15.77 18.66
CA ALA A 326 0.01 16.73 17.90
C ALA A 326 0.48 16.11 16.57
N LEU A 327 0.35 16.87 15.48
CA LEU A 327 0.80 16.46 14.14
C LEU A 327 2.30 16.65 14.00
N GLU A 328 3.06 15.90 14.79
CA GLU A 328 4.52 15.93 14.82
C GLU A 328 5.12 14.52 14.81
N ALA A 329 6.22 14.37 14.09
CA ALA A 329 7.03 13.16 14.15
C ALA A 329 8.13 13.34 15.20
N GLY A 330 7.84 12.86 16.41
CA GLY A 330 8.83 12.75 17.49
C GLY A 330 10.03 11.87 17.09
N ARG A 331 11.08 11.87 17.93
CA ARG A 331 12.35 11.19 17.65
C ARG A 331 12.19 9.71 17.27
N MET A 332 11.33 8.99 18.02
CA MET A 332 11.08 7.58 17.78
C MET A 332 10.43 7.32 16.41
N LEU A 333 9.34 8.04 16.07
CA LEU A 333 8.67 7.86 14.78
C LEU A 333 9.59 8.19 13.60
N TRP A 334 10.37 9.27 13.74
CA TRP A 334 11.36 9.65 12.73
C TRP A 334 12.46 8.58 12.58
N GLY A 335 12.99 8.06 13.69
CA GLY A 335 13.98 6.97 13.67
C GLY A 335 13.45 5.69 13.02
N LEU A 336 12.22 5.28 13.33
CA LEU A 336 11.58 4.12 12.69
C LEU A 336 11.37 4.34 11.18
N TYR A 337 11.00 5.56 10.77
CA TYR A 337 10.89 5.88 9.36
C TYR A 337 12.24 5.85 8.63
N LEU A 338 13.30 6.39 9.23
CA LEU A 338 14.64 6.30 8.66
C LEU A 338 15.14 4.85 8.58
N ALA A 339 14.85 4.03 9.59
CA ALA A 339 15.13 2.60 9.53
C ALA A 339 14.40 1.94 8.35
N ALA A 340 13.12 2.26 8.14
CA ALA A 340 12.35 1.78 6.99
C ALA A 340 12.99 2.20 5.64
N GLN A 341 13.52 3.41 5.53
CA GLN A 341 14.25 3.86 4.33
C GLN A 341 15.52 3.03 4.08
N TRP A 342 16.33 2.80 5.12
CA TRP A 342 17.53 1.99 5.01
C TRP A 342 17.22 0.52 4.70
N LEU A 343 16.14 -0.03 5.26
CA LEU A 343 15.71 -1.40 4.98
C LEU A 343 15.14 -1.55 3.57
N ALA A 344 14.47 -0.53 3.02
CA ALA A 344 14.09 -0.50 1.60
C ALA A 344 15.34 -0.53 0.71
N LEU A 345 16.33 0.32 1.02
CA LEU A 345 17.59 0.34 0.30
C LEU A 345 18.34 -1.00 0.40
N ALA A 346 18.45 -1.57 1.59
CA ALA A 346 19.08 -2.87 1.80
C ALA A 346 18.37 -3.97 1.00
N ARG A 347 17.03 -3.96 0.96
CA ARG A 347 16.26 -4.91 0.15
C ARG A 347 16.55 -4.74 -1.35
N VAL A 348 16.57 -3.52 -1.86
CA VAL A 348 16.86 -3.24 -3.29
C VAL A 348 18.30 -3.62 -3.63
N ALA A 349 19.26 -3.23 -2.79
CA ALA A 349 20.68 -3.50 -2.98
C ALA A 349 21.02 -5.00 -2.86
N ALA A 350 20.24 -5.77 -2.11
CA ALA A 350 20.47 -7.21 -1.94
C ALA A 350 20.44 -7.98 -3.28
N ASP A 351 19.65 -7.53 -4.26
CA ASP A 351 19.58 -8.17 -5.57
C ASP A 351 20.82 -7.88 -6.44
N LEU A 352 21.64 -6.90 -6.04
CA LEU A 352 22.92 -6.55 -6.67
C LEU A 352 24.11 -7.31 -6.07
N LEU A 353 23.93 -7.98 -4.92
CA LEU A 353 25.01 -8.70 -4.25
C LEU A 353 25.33 -10.03 -4.95
N PRO A 354 26.54 -10.59 -4.77
CA PRO A 354 26.84 -11.97 -5.16
C PRO A 354 25.91 -12.98 -4.46
N ILE A 355 25.60 -14.10 -5.11
CA ILE A 355 24.62 -15.10 -4.64
C ILE A 355 24.86 -15.55 -3.19
N ALA A 356 26.12 -15.69 -2.79
CA ALA A 356 26.52 -16.10 -1.44
C ALA A 356 26.03 -15.15 -0.32
N TRP A 357 25.85 -13.86 -0.63
CA TRP A 357 25.43 -12.84 0.35
C TRP A 357 23.94 -12.50 0.28
N ARG A 358 23.24 -12.90 -0.80
CA ARG A 358 21.84 -12.52 -1.03
C ARG A 358 20.91 -13.04 0.06
N GLY A 359 21.00 -14.32 0.39
CA GLY A 359 20.13 -14.97 1.38
C GLY A 359 20.20 -14.29 2.75
N GLY A 360 21.42 -14.04 3.25
CA GLY A 360 21.64 -13.34 4.51
C GLY A 360 21.07 -11.92 4.50
N MET A 361 21.27 -11.16 3.41
CA MET A 361 20.73 -9.81 3.29
C MET A 361 19.20 -9.79 3.19
N TYR A 362 18.58 -10.77 2.50
CA TYR A 362 17.13 -10.91 2.46
C TYR A 362 16.56 -11.19 3.85
N GLY A 363 17.18 -12.10 4.60
CA GLY A 363 16.78 -12.41 5.98
C GLY A 363 16.93 -11.20 6.91
N LEU A 364 18.06 -10.50 6.84
CA LEU A 364 18.30 -9.29 7.64
C LEU A 364 17.29 -8.19 7.31
N ALA A 365 17.03 -7.94 6.03
CA ALA A 365 16.04 -6.95 5.61
C ALA A 365 14.63 -7.33 6.11
N ALA A 366 14.23 -8.60 5.97
CA ALA A 366 12.91 -9.06 6.43
C ALA A 366 12.73 -8.94 7.95
N LEU A 367 13.73 -9.36 8.73
CA LEU A 367 13.72 -9.22 10.19
C LEU A 367 13.73 -7.75 10.63
N GLY A 368 14.53 -6.91 9.96
CA GLY A 368 14.55 -5.47 10.22
C GLY A 368 13.20 -4.82 9.92
N TRP A 369 12.52 -5.21 8.83
CA TRP A 369 11.17 -4.76 8.52
C TRP A 369 10.16 -5.21 9.56
N LEU A 370 10.22 -6.48 9.99
CA LEU A 370 9.37 -7.02 11.04
C LEU A 370 9.54 -6.24 12.35
N LEU A 371 10.78 -6.00 12.78
CA LEU A 371 11.07 -5.22 13.98
C LEU A 371 10.55 -3.78 13.85
N THR A 372 10.82 -3.13 12.72
CA THR A 372 10.41 -1.74 12.47
C THR A 372 8.89 -1.60 12.49
N LEU A 373 8.16 -2.49 11.81
CA LEU A 373 6.69 -2.49 11.83
C LEU A 373 6.12 -2.88 13.18
N SER A 374 6.77 -3.77 13.94
CA SER A 374 6.30 -4.14 15.27
C SER A 374 6.44 -2.98 16.25
N LEU A 375 7.56 -2.26 16.22
CA LEU A 375 7.77 -1.07 17.04
C LEU A 375 6.84 0.09 16.64
N TRP A 376 6.68 0.31 15.33
CA TRP A 376 5.70 1.27 14.80
C TRP A 376 4.27 0.88 15.19
N GLY A 377 3.93 -0.40 15.10
CA GLY A 377 2.65 -0.97 15.49
C GLY A 377 2.38 -0.80 16.98
N GLY A 378 3.35 -1.10 17.84
CA GLY A 378 3.25 -0.89 19.29
C GLY A 378 2.90 0.56 19.67
N ARG A 379 3.34 1.53 18.86
CA ARG A 379 3.00 2.95 19.05
C ARG A 379 1.58 3.32 18.62
N PHE A 380 1.05 2.72 17.56
CA PHE A 380 -0.21 3.14 16.92
C PHE A 380 -1.39 2.19 17.17
N LEU A 381 -1.19 0.90 17.40
CA LEU A 381 -2.28 -0.03 17.75
C LEU A 381 -3.11 0.45 18.95
N PRO A 382 -2.51 0.94 20.06
CA PRO A 382 -3.30 1.43 21.20
C PRO A 382 -4.16 2.65 20.85
N VAL A 383 -3.77 3.43 19.84
CA VAL A 383 -4.50 4.63 19.41
C VAL A 383 -5.89 4.26 18.91
N TYR A 384 -6.05 3.14 18.22
CA TYR A 384 -7.34 2.71 17.68
C TYR A 384 -8.29 2.14 18.74
N LEU A 385 -7.77 1.72 19.90
CA LEU A 385 -8.54 1.15 21.00
C LEU A 385 -8.89 2.17 22.08
N ARG A 386 -8.20 3.32 22.13
CA ARG A 386 -8.40 4.35 23.15
C ARG A 386 -9.27 5.50 22.64
N PRO A 387 -9.99 6.20 23.54
CA PRO A 387 -10.62 7.48 23.23
C PRO A 387 -9.59 8.49 22.70
N ARG A 388 -10.07 9.52 21.99
CA ARG A 388 -9.21 10.60 21.52
C ARG A 388 -8.56 11.34 22.68
N ALA A 389 -7.32 11.77 22.48
CA ALA A 389 -6.55 12.53 23.46
C ALA A 389 -7.12 13.94 23.72
N ASP A 390 -7.86 14.49 22.75
CA ASP A 390 -8.48 15.82 22.86
C ASP A 390 -9.91 15.80 23.42
N GLY A 391 -10.40 14.63 23.87
CA GLY A 391 -11.73 14.47 24.48
C GLY A 391 -12.92 14.60 23.52
N LYS A 392 -12.69 14.84 22.23
CA LYS A 392 -13.75 14.94 21.22
C LYS A 392 -14.30 13.55 20.85
N ASP A 393 -15.46 13.55 20.20
CA ASP A 393 -16.03 12.33 19.63
C ASP A 393 -15.12 11.73 18.55
N GLY A 394 -14.99 10.39 18.55
CA GLY A 394 -14.34 9.64 17.48
C GLY A 394 -13.38 8.54 17.92
#